data_AF-A0A1V1PQ65-F1
#
_entry.id   AF-A0A1V1PQ65-F1
#
_cell.length_a   1.000
_cell.length_b   1.000
_cell.length_c   1.000
_cell.angle_alpha   90.00
_cell.angle_beta   90.00
_cell.angle_gamma   90.00
#
_symmetry.space_group_name_H-M   'P 1'
#
loop_
_entity.id
_entity.type
_entity.pdbx_description
1 polymer ?
#
loop_
_entity_poly.entity_id
_entity_poly.type
_entity_poly.pdbx_seq_one_letter_code
_entity_poly.pdbx_strand_id
1 'polypeptide(L)'
;MNERQRDLFLWVWSERRKPGQAAIALRGAIIGALGGVAFALILQSTMDAPVGGGIAAILPLLSRAGMLLGLSVPAFAFIGYVGANRVWAAQEMMYQSMLAAGARVPDKKPVMQAADRWPAIAVGVAVALIAGCIIALFIAFW
;
A
#
# COMPACT_ATOMS: atom_id res chain seq x y z
N MET A 1 -16.51 2.99 -19.03
CA MET A 1 -16.96 2.82 -17.62
C MET A 1 -18.48 2.82 -17.63
N ASN A 2 -19.12 1.81 -17.06
CA ASN A 2 -20.59 1.75 -16.99
C ASN A 2 -21.14 2.84 -16.06
N GLU A 3 -22.39 3.26 -16.23
CA GLU A 3 -23.03 4.28 -15.38
C GLU A 3 -23.00 3.89 -13.90
N ARG A 4 -23.31 2.63 -13.58
CA ARG A 4 -23.24 2.13 -12.19
C ARG A 4 -21.82 2.15 -11.62
N GLN A 5 -20.80 1.92 -12.45
CA GLN A 5 -19.40 1.97 -12.02
C GLN A 5 -18.96 3.42 -11.78
N ARG A 6 -19.38 4.35 -12.65
CA ARG A 6 -19.18 5.80 -12.47
C ARG A 6 -19.81 6.26 -11.18
N ASP A 7 -21.08 5.93 -10.97
CA ASP A 7 -21.86 6.37 -9.83
C ASP A 7 -21.29 5.78 -8.52
N LEU A 8 -20.86 4.50 -8.55
CA LEU A 8 -20.17 3.92 -7.41
C LEU A 8 -18.84 4.63 -7.14
N PHE A 9 -18.05 4.92 -8.18
CA PHE A 9 -16.82 5.66 -8.01
C PHE A 9 -17.07 7.04 -7.38
N LEU A 10 -18.05 7.80 -7.90
CA LEU A 10 -18.42 9.12 -7.37
C LEU A 10 -18.83 9.04 -5.91
N TRP A 11 -19.66 8.06 -5.53
CA TRP A 11 -20.09 7.86 -4.15
C TRP A 11 -18.93 7.42 -3.23
N VAL A 12 -18.11 6.46 -3.67
CA VAL A 12 -16.98 5.96 -2.88
C VAL A 12 -15.93 7.06 -2.69
N TRP A 13 -15.64 7.82 -3.74
CA TRP A 13 -14.66 8.90 -3.68
C TRP A 13 -15.17 10.09 -2.87
N SER A 14 -16.46 10.44 -2.97
CA SER A 14 -17.05 11.52 -2.16
C SER A 14 -16.97 11.23 -0.65
N GLU A 15 -17.06 9.96 -0.26
CA GLU A 15 -16.82 9.52 1.11
C GLU A 15 -15.32 9.50 1.47
N ARG A 16 -14.48 8.92 0.59
CA ARG A 16 -13.04 8.76 0.84
C ARG A 16 -12.27 10.07 0.91
N ARG A 17 -12.74 11.13 0.27
CA ARG A 17 -12.08 12.45 0.29
C ARG A 17 -12.34 13.25 1.57
N LYS A 18 -13.32 12.88 2.39
CA LYS A 18 -13.68 13.59 3.64
C LYS A 18 -12.51 13.81 4.62
N PRO A 19 -11.61 12.82 4.86
CA PRO A 19 -10.46 13.00 5.73
C PRO A 19 -9.40 13.97 5.18
N GLY A 20 -9.47 14.33 3.89
CA GLY A 20 -8.52 15.20 3.21
C GLY A 20 -7.23 14.50 2.74
N GLN A 21 -6.51 15.19 1.85
CA GLN A 21 -5.28 14.69 1.24
C GLN A 21 -4.20 14.38 2.30
N ALA A 22 -4.01 15.28 3.27
CA ALA A 22 -2.97 15.14 4.30
C ALA A 22 -3.14 13.86 5.12
N ALA A 23 -4.37 13.51 5.51
CA ALA A 23 -4.65 12.29 6.26
C ALA A 23 -4.34 11.02 5.44
N ILE A 24 -4.63 11.04 4.14
CA ILE A 24 -4.35 9.90 3.24
C ILE A 24 -2.84 9.78 2.99
N ALA A 25 -2.15 10.91 2.81
CA ALA A 25 -0.71 10.94 2.64
C ALA A 25 0.02 10.43 3.90
N LEU A 26 -0.47 10.80 5.09
CA LEU A 26 0.04 10.29 6.37
C LEU A 26 -0.16 8.77 6.50
N ARG A 27 -1.34 8.25 6.12
CA ARG A 27 -1.56 6.79 6.07
C ARG A 27 -0.60 6.11 5.11
N GLY A 28 -0.37 6.70 3.94
CA GLY A 28 0.66 6.24 2.99
C GLY A 28 2.04 6.20 3.62
N ALA A 29 2.42 7.25 4.34
CA ALA A 29 3.71 7.33 5.03
C ALA A 29 3.86 6.26 6.12
N ILE A 30 2.81 6.00 6.91
CA ILE A 30 2.80 4.96 7.94
C ILE A 30 2.95 3.57 7.30
N ILE A 31 2.20 3.28 6.24
CA ILE A 31 2.31 1.99 5.52
C ILE A 31 3.72 1.83 4.94
N GLY A 32 4.26 2.89 4.35
CA GLY A 32 5.64 2.92 3.88
C GLY A 32 6.64 2.65 5.00
N ALA A 33 6.53 3.36 6.13
CA ALA A 33 7.40 3.17 7.30
C ALA A 33 7.40 1.71 7.78
N LEU A 34 6.22 1.08 7.87
CA LEU A 34 6.08 -0.33 8.21
C LEU A 34 6.76 -1.25 7.19
N GLY A 35 6.66 -0.93 5.90
CA GLY A 35 7.41 -1.61 4.84
C GLY A 35 8.94 -1.48 5.00
N GLY A 36 9.42 -0.30 5.40
CA GLY A 36 10.84 -0.07 5.72
C GLY A 36 11.32 -0.87 6.93
N VAL A 37 10.50 -0.97 7.98
CA VAL A 37 10.78 -1.83 9.14
C VAL A 37 10.85 -3.30 8.72
N ALA A 38 9.86 -3.79 7.97
CA ALA A 38 9.85 -5.16 7.47
C ALA A 38 11.08 -5.46 6.59
N PHE A 39 11.43 -4.53 5.70
CA PHE A 39 12.63 -4.63 4.87
C PHE A 39 13.90 -4.71 5.72
N ALA A 40 14.07 -3.84 6.72
CA ALA A 40 15.23 -3.87 7.59
C ALA A 40 15.36 -5.19 8.35
N LEU A 41 14.24 -5.74 8.85
CA LEU A 41 14.23 -7.02 9.56
C LEU A 41 14.59 -8.20 8.64
N ILE A 42 14.03 -8.25 7.43
CA ILE A 42 14.36 -9.28 6.44
C ILE A 42 15.83 -9.18 6.05
N LEU A 43 16.32 -7.98 5.74
CA LEU A 43 17.71 -7.78 5.35
C LEU A 43 18.67 -8.19 6.48
N GLN A 44 18.37 -7.80 7.72
CA GLN A 44 19.13 -8.21 8.89
C GLN A 44 19.19 -9.73 9.06
N SER A 45 18.11 -10.45 8.75
CA SER A 45 18.07 -11.92 8.83
C SER A 45 18.97 -12.64 7.83
N THR A 46 19.38 -11.95 6.76
CA THR A 46 20.28 -12.50 5.73
C THR A 46 21.76 -12.18 5.96
N MET A 47 22.08 -11.38 6.98
CA MET A 47 23.46 -10.99 7.29
C MET A 47 24.11 -11.98 8.26
N ASP A 48 25.34 -12.40 7.97
CA ASP A 48 26.12 -13.28 8.83
C ASP A 48 26.32 -12.67 10.23
N ALA A 49 26.19 -13.51 11.25
CA ALA A 49 26.45 -13.10 12.63
C ALA A 49 27.94 -12.74 12.80
N PRO A 50 28.28 -11.69 13.58
CA PRO A 50 29.67 -11.35 13.86
C PRO A 50 30.40 -12.54 14.48
N VAL A 51 31.55 -12.91 13.92
CA VAL A 51 32.42 -13.97 14.45
C VAL A 51 33.07 -13.46 15.74
N GLY A 52 32.42 -13.69 16.88
CA GLY A 52 32.91 -13.34 18.20
C GLY A 52 31.82 -13.46 19.27
N GLY A 53 32.00 -14.33 20.25
CA GLY A 53 31.03 -14.50 21.35
C GLY A 53 31.17 -13.41 22.41
N GLY A 54 30.05 -12.77 22.78
CA GLY A 54 29.97 -11.87 23.94
C GLY A 54 29.21 -10.56 23.67
N ILE A 55 29.07 -9.74 24.71
CA ILE A 55 28.37 -8.43 24.68
C ILE A 55 28.99 -7.48 23.63
N ALA A 56 30.29 -7.64 23.35
CA ALA A 56 31.01 -6.90 22.31
C ALA A 56 30.53 -7.17 20.87
N ALA A 57 29.88 -8.31 20.60
CA ALA A 57 29.26 -8.61 19.30
C ALA A 57 27.81 -8.13 19.19
N ILE A 58 27.15 -7.88 20.31
CA ILE A 58 25.76 -7.37 20.36
C ILE A 58 25.71 -5.88 20.00
N LEU A 59 26.71 -5.10 20.45
CA LEU A 59 26.76 -3.66 20.19
C LEU A 59 26.86 -3.29 18.69
N PRO A 60 27.73 -3.90 17.87
CA PRO A 60 27.77 -3.64 16.43
C PRO A 60 26.55 -4.20 15.67
N LEU A 61 25.88 -5.23 16.20
CA LEU A 61 24.62 -5.72 15.64
C LEU A 61 23.50 -4.69 15.82
N LEU A 62 23.38 -4.13 17.04
CA LEU A 62 22.42 -3.07 17.35
C LEU A 62 22.70 -1.78 16.58
N SER A 63 23.97 -1.38 16.43
CA SER A 63 24.32 -0.16 15.68
C SER A 63 23.99 -0.29 14.19
N ARG A 64 24.22 -1.47 13.60
CA ARG A 64 23.86 -1.76 12.20
C ARG A 64 22.36 -1.85 11.99
N ALA A 65 21.63 -2.55 12.88
CA ALA A 65 20.17 -2.59 12.83
C ALA A 65 19.56 -1.19 12.97
N GLY A 66 20.11 -0.36 13.87
CA GLY A 66 19.72 1.04 14.02
C GLY A 66 19.99 1.87 12.77
N MET A 67 21.14 1.68 12.12
CA MET A 67 21.48 2.35 10.86
C MET A 67 20.56 1.92 9.71
N LEU A 68 20.27 0.63 9.58
CA LEU A 68 19.36 0.09 8.57
C LEU A 68 17.94 0.63 8.77
N LEU A 69 17.44 0.66 10.00
CA LEU A 69 16.14 1.26 10.32
C LEU A 69 16.14 2.76 10.05
N GLY A 70 17.20 3.47 10.45
CA GLY A 70 17.36 4.90 10.24
C GLY A 70 17.38 5.31 8.76
N LEU A 71 17.87 4.44 7.87
CA LEU A 71 17.87 4.68 6.42
C LEU A 71 16.57 4.21 5.75
N SER A 72 16.12 2.99 6.06
CA SER A 72 14.98 2.36 5.39
C SER A 72 13.65 3.00 5.77
N VAL A 73 13.41 3.27 7.06
CA VAL A 73 12.10 3.76 7.52
C VAL A 73 11.76 5.11 6.88
N PRO A 74 12.63 6.14 6.89
CA PRO A 74 12.32 7.41 6.23
C PRO A 74 12.17 7.27 4.71
N ALA A 75 13.02 6.46 4.06
CA ALA A 75 12.95 6.26 2.61
C ALA A 75 11.63 5.62 2.19
N PHE A 76 11.22 4.52 2.84
CA PHE A 76 9.96 3.86 2.53
C PHE A 76 8.75 4.69 2.97
N ALA A 77 8.81 5.41 4.09
CA ALA A 77 7.78 6.35 4.50
C ALA A 77 7.58 7.45 3.44
N PHE A 78 8.66 8.00 2.89
CA PHE A 78 8.59 8.98 1.83
C PHE A 78 7.99 8.41 0.54
N ILE A 79 8.38 7.19 0.14
CA ILE A 79 7.79 6.50 -1.02
C ILE A 79 6.28 6.30 -0.82
N GLY A 80 5.88 5.82 0.36
CA GLY A 80 4.47 5.63 0.71
C GLY A 80 3.67 6.93 0.70
N TYR A 81 4.26 8.02 1.20
CA TYR A 81 3.69 9.37 1.16
C TYR A 81 3.47 9.87 -0.27
N VAL A 82 4.50 9.80 -1.12
CA VAL A 82 4.43 10.24 -2.53
C VAL A 82 3.44 9.39 -3.31
N GLY A 83 3.46 8.07 -3.13
CA GLY A 83 2.54 7.15 -3.78
C GLY A 83 1.08 7.43 -3.42
N ALA A 84 0.80 7.61 -2.14
CA ALA A 84 -0.54 7.96 -1.67
C ALA A 84 -1.03 9.30 -2.22
N ASN A 85 -0.16 10.32 -2.26
CA ASN A 85 -0.49 11.62 -2.86
C ASN A 85 -0.76 11.53 -4.36
N ARG A 86 0.05 10.77 -5.10
CA ARG A 86 -0.14 10.57 -6.54
C ARG A 86 -1.47 9.90 -6.84
N VAL A 87 -1.80 8.84 -6.11
CA VAL A 87 -3.08 8.14 -6.26
C VAL A 87 -4.23 9.07 -5.90
N TRP A 88 -4.12 9.82 -4.80
CA TRP A 88 -5.15 10.78 -4.40
C TRP A 88 -5.41 11.82 -5.49
N ALA A 89 -4.35 12.45 -6.02
CA ALA A 89 -4.48 13.46 -7.07
C ALA A 89 -5.08 12.89 -8.36
N ALA A 90 -4.71 11.68 -8.76
CA ALA A 90 -5.27 11.02 -9.93
C ALA A 90 -6.79 10.76 -9.77
N GLN A 91 -7.20 10.30 -8.60
CA GLN A 91 -8.62 10.03 -8.31
C GLN A 91 -9.43 11.32 -8.18
N GLU A 92 -8.88 12.37 -7.56
CA GLU A 92 -9.55 13.67 -7.46
C GLU A 92 -9.72 14.31 -8.84
N MET A 93 -8.70 14.26 -9.69
CA MET A 93 -8.81 14.73 -11.08
C MET A 93 -9.88 13.98 -11.85
N MET A 94 -9.95 12.66 -11.69
CA MET A 94 -11.00 11.84 -12.31
C MET A 94 -12.39 12.23 -11.80
N TYR A 95 -12.54 12.42 -10.49
CA TYR A 95 -13.79 12.88 -9.87
C TYR A 95 -14.24 14.25 -10.41
N GLN A 96 -13.35 15.24 -10.42
CA GLN A 96 -13.66 16.58 -10.92
C GLN A 96 -14.01 16.57 -12.41
N SER A 97 -13.32 15.76 -13.23
CA SER A 97 -13.64 15.62 -14.65
C SER A 97 -15.06 15.10 -14.90
N MET A 98 -15.56 14.20 -14.04
CA MET A 98 -16.91 13.65 -14.14
C MET A 98 -17.96 14.66 -13.72
N LEU A 99 -17.69 15.44 -12.66
CA LEU A 99 -18.57 16.54 -12.26
C LEU A 99 -18.65 17.61 -13.34
N ALA A 100 -17.52 17.96 -13.97
CA ALA A 100 -17.47 18.90 -15.09
C ALA A 100 -18.25 18.40 -16.32
N ALA A 101 -18.28 17.08 -16.54
CA ALA A 101 -19.11 16.44 -17.57
C ALA A 101 -20.61 16.36 -17.21
N GLY A 102 -21.03 16.93 -16.08
CA GLY A 102 -22.43 16.98 -15.64
C GLY A 102 -22.89 15.76 -14.82
N ALA A 103 -21.99 14.84 -14.44
CA ALA A 103 -22.36 13.75 -13.55
C ALA A 103 -22.66 14.30 -12.14
N ARG A 104 -23.64 13.70 -11.47
CA ARG A 104 -24.00 14.04 -10.08
C ARG A 104 -23.62 12.90 -9.14
N VAL A 105 -23.16 13.26 -7.95
CA VAL A 105 -22.88 12.27 -6.90
C VAL A 105 -24.20 11.65 -6.44
N PRO A 106 -24.34 10.32 -6.43
CA PRO A 106 -25.56 9.67 -5.93
C PRO A 106 -25.73 9.87 -4.43
N ASP A 107 -26.97 10.04 -3.95
CA ASP A 107 -27.27 10.15 -2.51
C ASP A 107 -27.10 8.82 -1.76
N LYS A 108 -27.27 7.70 -2.47
CA LYS A 108 -27.18 6.35 -1.91
C LYS A 108 -26.11 5.54 -2.64
N LYS A 109 -25.43 4.66 -1.91
CA LYS A 109 -24.42 3.76 -2.48
C LYS A 109 -25.04 2.88 -3.58
N PRO A 110 -24.54 2.96 -4.82
CA PRO A 110 -25.00 2.08 -5.90
C PRO A 110 -24.65 0.61 -5.60
N VAL A 111 -25.58 -0.30 -5.84
CA VAL A 111 -25.34 -1.74 -5.69
C VAL A 111 -24.84 -2.30 -7.02
N MET A 112 -23.62 -2.85 -7.01
CA MET A 112 -23.05 -3.52 -8.19
C MET A 112 -23.70 -4.89 -8.40
N GLN A 113 -24.12 -5.16 -9.64
CA GLN A 113 -24.47 -6.51 -10.08
C GLN A 113 -23.21 -7.36 -10.20
N ALA A 114 -23.35 -8.69 -10.12
CA ALA A 114 -22.23 -9.63 -10.22
C ALA A 114 -21.42 -9.44 -11.52
N ALA A 115 -22.08 -9.12 -12.63
CA ALA A 115 -21.45 -8.84 -13.92
C ALA A 115 -20.54 -7.59 -13.90
N ASP A 116 -20.85 -6.58 -13.07
CA ASP A 116 -20.06 -5.34 -12.97
C ASP A 116 -18.79 -5.50 -12.11
N ARG A 117 -18.61 -6.66 -11.45
CA ARG A 117 -17.53 -6.95 -10.50
C ARG A 117 -16.29 -7.61 -11.13
N TRP A 118 -16.26 -7.77 -12.45
CA TRP A 118 -15.11 -8.37 -13.14
C TRP A 118 -13.74 -7.75 -12.75
N PRO A 119 -13.59 -6.43 -12.52
CA PRO A 119 -12.30 -5.87 -12.15
C PRO A 119 -11.84 -6.36 -10.77
N ALA A 120 -12.78 -6.53 -9.83
CA ALA A 120 -12.48 -7.04 -8.50
C ALA A 120 -12.12 -8.53 -8.55
N ILE A 121 -12.76 -9.31 -9.43
CA ILE A 121 -12.45 -10.72 -9.64
C ILE A 121 -11.04 -10.86 -10.22
N ALA A 122 -10.68 -10.04 -11.22
CA ALA A 122 -9.34 -10.05 -11.81
C ALA A 122 -8.24 -9.78 -10.76
N VAL A 123 -8.45 -8.78 -9.90
CA VAL A 123 -7.52 -8.49 -8.78
C VAL A 123 -7.47 -9.67 -7.81
N GLY A 124 -8.61 -10.26 -7.45
CA GLY A 124 -8.67 -11.42 -6.56
C GLY A 124 -7.89 -12.63 -7.11
N VAL A 125 -8.02 -12.91 -8.40
CA VAL A 125 -7.28 -14.00 -9.07
C VAL A 125 -5.78 -13.70 -9.08
N ALA A 126 -5.37 -12.47 -9.39
CA ALA A 126 -3.96 -12.08 -9.37
C ALA A 126 -3.36 -12.24 -7.96
N VAL A 127 -4.07 -11.79 -6.91
CA VAL A 127 -3.63 -11.95 -5.52
C VAL A 127 -3.52 -13.42 -5.14
N ALA A 128 -4.49 -14.25 -5.52
CA ALA A 128 -4.47 -15.69 -5.25
C ALA A 128 -3.28 -16.39 -5.92
N LEU A 129 -2.97 -16.03 -7.17
CA LEU A 129 -1.80 -16.54 -7.89
C LEU A 129 -0.49 -16.14 -7.20
N ILE A 130 -0.33 -14.86 -6.84
CA ILE A 130 0.86 -14.36 -6.17
C ILE A 130 1.05 -15.07 -4.82
N ALA A 131 0.00 -15.15 -4.01
CA ALA A 131 0.04 -15.84 -2.73
C ALA A 131 0.37 -17.33 -2.89
N GLY A 132 -0.23 -18.01 -3.87
CA GLY A 132 0.07 -19.40 -4.19
C GLY A 132 1.54 -19.61 -4.58
N CYS A 133 2.10 -18.76 -5.42
CA CYS A 133 3.52 -18.80 -5.78
C CYS A 133 4.42 -18.60 -4.56
N ILE A 134 4.10 -17.63 -3.69
CA ILE A 134 4.89 -17.37 -2.47
C ILE A 134 4.87 -18.60 -1.55
N ILE A 135 3.70 -19.20 -1.32
CA ILE A 135 3.56 -20.40 -0.49
C ILE A 135 4.34 -21.57 -1.09
N ALA A 136 4.23 -21.79 -2.40
CA ALA A 136 4.95 -22.87 -3.09
C ALA A 136 6.46 -22.70 -2.98
N LEU A 137 6.97 -21.47 -3.15
CA LEU A 137 8.40 -21.17 -2.96
C LEU A 137 8.83 -21.41 -1.51
N PHE A 138 8.01 -21.02 -0.53
CA PHE A 138 8.32 -21.24 0.87
C PHE A 138 8.43 -22.73 1.21
N ILE A 139 7.50 -23.56 0.71
CA ILE A 139 7.54 -25.02 0.90
C ILE A 139 8.75 -25.66 0.19
N ALA A 140 9.16 -25.12 -0.96
CA ALA A 140 10.23 -25.70 -1.76
C ALA A 140 11.64 -25.36 -1.25
N PHE A 141 11.82 -24.19 -0.63
CA PHE A 141 13.13 -23.63 -0.28
C PHE A 141 13.37 -23.49 1.23
N TRP A 142 12.42 -23.86 2.07
CA TRP A 142 12.48 -23.82 3.53
C TRP A 142 11.96 -25.12 4.12
#